data_AF-A0AAW2UVS5-F1
#
_entry.id   AF-A0AAW2UVS5-F1
#
_cell.length_a   1.000
_cell.length_b   1.000
_cell.length_c   1.000
_cell.angle_alpha   90.00
_cell.angle_beta   90.00
_cell.angle_gamma   90.00
#
_symmetry.space_group_name_H-M   'P 1'
#
loop_
_entity.id
_entity.type
_entity.pdbx_description
1 polymer ?
#
loop_
_entity_poly.entity_id
_entity_poly.type
_entity_poly.pdbx_seq_one_letter_code
_entity_poly.pdbx_strand_id
1 'polypeptide(L)'
;MRQPGCRQRDFDYAVGQTVDRVQRELYDSHGGALLVLPNRPRWPPGRTRLTYAFLPENQLSDVVKGVFARAFERWSEVTPLTFVETSSFYGADLRIGFFSGDHGDGEPFDGVLGTLAHAFSPPAGRFHLDGDENWVIDGNFLNSSPMSAVDLESVAVHEIGHLLGLGHSSVEDAIMYPTISSGTRKVELANDDIMGIQELYGSNPSYNGSDPTLTPRTEWDTSGAPRVDYLLWRRGILLVVGLFSLLLFV
;
A
#
# COMPACT_ATOMS: atom_id res chain seq x y z
N MET A 1 5.24 -21.89 -0.21
CA MET A 1 5.83 -20.80 -1.03
C MET A 1 5.86 -19.57 -0.15
N ARG A 2 6.93 -18.75 -0.19
CA ARG A 2 6.90 -17.43 0.45
C ARG A 2 5.94 -16.55 -0.36
N GLN A 3 5.14 -15.73 0.33
CA GLN A 3 4.30 -14.75 -0.34
C GLN A 3 5.20 -13.71 -1.04
N PRO A 4 4.79 -13.19 -2.21
CA PRO A 4 5.49 -12.09 -2.83
C PRO A 4 5.37 -10.83 -1.96
N GLY A 5 6.35 -9.93 -2.05
CA GLY A 5 6.41 -8.75 -1.21
C GLY A 5 7.39 -7.70 -1.67
N CYS A 6 7.50 -6.64 -0.87
CA CYS A 6 8.48 -5.58 -1.04
C CYS A 6 9.87 -6.04 -0.61
N ARG A 7 10.92 -5.60 -1.31
CA ARG A 7 12.34 -5.81 -0.92
C ARG A 7 12.98 -4.55 -0.35
N GLN A 8 12.22 -3.67 0.31
CA GLN A 8 12.80 -2.53 1.01
C GLN A 8 13.79 -3.02 2.08
N ARG A 9 15.07 -2.65 1.96
CA ARG A 9 16.03 -2.84 3.04
C ARG A 9 15.79 -1.77 4.10
N ASP A 10 14.92 -2.05 5.05
CA ASP A 10 14.72 -1.21 6.26
C ASP A 10 16.03 -0.99 7.05
N PHE A 11 17.06 -1.80 6.76
CA PHE A 11 18.37 -1.85 7.43
C PHE A 11 19.46 -0.93 6.87
N ASP A 12 19.33 -0.38 5.65
CA ASP A 12 20.47 0.27 4.96
C ASP A 12 20.85 1.66 5.54
N TYR A 13 20.12 2.17 6.53
CA TYR A 13 20.44 3.43 7.20
C TYR A 13 21.29 3.31 8.47
N ALA A 14 21.65 2.09 8.89
CA ALA A 14 22.43 1.84 10.12
C ALA A 14 23.95 1.74 9.90
N VAL A 15 24.55 2.49 8.96
CA VAL A 15 26.01 2.51 8.83
C VAL A 15 26.63 3.16 10.08
N GLY A 16 27.15 2.32 10.99
CA GLY A 16 27.93 2.74 12.16
C GLY A 16 27.27 2.56 13.54
N GLN A 17 26.13 1.86 13.66
CA GLN A 17 25.49 1.59 14.96
C GLN A 17 25.70 0.15 15.47
N THR A 18 25.76 -0.04 16.79
CA THR A 18 25.84 -1.36 17.45
C THR A 18 24.50 -2.11 17.39
N VAL A 19 24.53 -3.43 17.22
CA VAL A 19 23.34 -4.31 17.06
C VAL A 19 22.26 -4.09 18.15
N ASP A 20 22.66 -3.88 19.41
CA ASP A 20 21.72 -3.66 20.54
C ASP A 20 21.04 -2.28 20.56
N ARG A 21 21.60 -1.32 19.82
CA ARG A 21 21.01 0.02 19.62
C ARG A 21 20.08 -0.01 18.41
N VAL A 22 20.50 -0.67 17.34
CA VAL A 22 19.72 -0.97 16.14
C VAL A 22 18.42 -1.69 16.50
N GLN A 23 18.46 -2.69 17.39
CA GLN A 23 17.26 -3.46 17.74
C GLN A 23 16.23 -2.70 18.60
N ARG A 24 16.65 -1.70 19.38
CA ARG A 24 15.75 -0.84 20.17
C ARG A 24 15.19 0.36 19.39
N GLU A 25 15.89 0.79 18.35
CA GLU A 25 15.46 1.87 17.46
C GLU A 25 14.63 1.35 16.27
N LEU A 26 14.72 0.07 15.92
CA LEU A 26 14.02 -0.53 14.75
C LEU A 26 12.83 -1.43 15.09
N TYR A 27 12.71 -1.89 16.34
CA TYR A 27 11.63 -2.78 16.74
C TYR A 27 10.85 -2.23 17.94
N ASP A 28 9.53 -2.38 17.91
CA ASP A 28 8.64 -2.04 19.02
C ASP A 28 8.84 -2.99 20.21
N SER A 29 8.14 -2.73 21.33
CA SER A 29 8.22 -3.55 22.54
C SER A 29 7.79 -5.01 22.35
N HIS A 30 7.16 -5.35 21.23
CA HIS A 30 6.69 -6.68 20.86
C HIS A 30 7.57 -7.34 19.79
N GLY A 31 8.66 -6.68 19.37
CA GLY A 31 9.58 -7.18 18.35
C GLY A 31 9.11 -7.00 16.91
N GLY A 32 8.07 -6.19 16.66
CA GLY A 32 7.62 -5.79 15.32
C GLY A 32 8.43 -4.60 14.79
N ALA A 33 8.67 -4.51 13.49
CA ALA A 33 9.42 -3.40 12.90
C ALA A 33 8.68 -2.06 13.10
N LEU A 34 9.43 -0.98 13.32
CA LEU A 34 8.88 0.37 13.47
C LEU A 34 8.44 0.93 12.10
N LEU A 35 7.16 1.30 12.02
CA LEU A 35 6.57 1.96 10.85
C LEU A 35 7.23 3.32 10.53
N VAL A 36 7.75 4.02 11.55
CA VAL A 36 8.56 5.23 11.36
C VAL A 36 10.03 4.87 11.58
N LEU A 37 10.85 4.97 10.53
CA LEU A 37 12.27 4.62 10.58
C LEU A 37 13.06 5.53 11.56
N PRO A 38 14.17 5.05 12.16
CA PRO A 38 14.92 5.79 13.19
C PRO A 38 15.42 7.17 12.75
N ASN A 39 15.85 7.29 11.50
CA ASN A 39 16.31 8.54 10.89
C ASN A 39 15.16 9.43 10.41
N ARG A 40 13.91 8.97 10.55
CA ARG A 40 12.66 9.67 10.17
C ARG A 40 12.78 10.34 8.79
N PRO A 41 13.13 9.57 7.74
CA PRO A 41 13.39 10.12 6.43
C PRO A 41 12.11 10.80 5.95
N ARG A 42 12.21 12.05 5.54
CA ARG A 42 11.06 12.85 5.13
C ARG A 42 11.46 13.88 4.09
N TRP A 43 10.48 14.30 3.30
CA TRP A 43 10.69 15.46 2.44
C TRP A 43 10.92 16.74 3.27
N PRO A 44 11.71 17.70 2.76
CA PRO A 44 12.09 18.90 3.51
C PRO A 44 10.88 19.63 4.12
N PRO A 45 11.01 20.17 5.35
CA PRO A 45 9.95 20.97 5.97
C PRO A 45 9.46 22.09 5.06
N GLY A 46 8.13 22.27 4.97
CA GLY A 46 7.50 23.27 4.10
C GLY A 46 7.30 22.81 2.64
N ARG A 47 7.87 21.68 2.21
CA ARG A 47 7.60 21.09 0.90
C ARG A 47 6.36 20.19 0.96
N THR A 48 5.19 20.79 0.74
CA THR A 48 3.90 20.07 0.71
C THR A 48 3.45 19.67 -0.69
N ARG A 49 4.13 20.14 -1.74
CA ARG A 49 3.85 19.76 -3.12
C ARG A 49 5.03 18.96 -3.67
N LEU A 50 4.78 17.69 -3.96
CA LEU A 50 5.74 16.76 -4.53
C LEU A 50 5.35 16.48 -5.99
N THR A 51 6.37 16.42 -6.85
CA THR A 51 6.19 16.07 -8.26
C THR A 51 6.52 14.61 -8.49
N TYR A 52 5.75 13.92 -9.32
CA TYR A 52 6.08 12.56 -9.75
C TYR A 52 6.11 12.43 -11.27
N ALA A 53 6.91 11.51 -11.76
CA ALA A 53 7.03 11.25 -13.19
C ALA A 53 7.32 9.77 -13.46
N PHE A 54 6.87 9.30 -14.61
CA PHE A 54 7.12 7.94 -15.10
C PHE A 54 8.31 7.93 -16.06
N LEU A 55 9.09 6.86 -16.00
CA LEU A 55 10.20 6.62 -16.93
C LEU A 55 9.64 6.57 -18.36
N PRO A 56 10.03 7.49 -19.27
CA PRO A 56 9.42 7.60 -20.59
C PRO A 56 9.51 6.31 -21.42
N GLU A 57 10.59 5.55 -21.24
CA GLU A 57 10.87 4.30 -21.95
C GLU A 57 9.82 3.22 -21.66
N ASN A 58 9.17 3.25 -20.49
CA ASN A 58 8.11 2.29 -20.16
C ASN A 58 6.81 2.53 -20.95
N GLN A 59 6.60 3.74 -21.52
CA GLN A 59 5.43 4.06 -22.37
C GLN A 59 4.08 3.67 -21.74
N LEU A 60 3.91 3.96 -20.44
CA LEU A 60 2.72 3.58 -19.68
C LEU A 60 1.45 4.24 -20.25
N SER A 61 0.36 3.46 -20.32
CA SER A 61 -0.96 3.96 -20.71
C SER A 61 -1.57 4.85 -19.63
N ASP A 62 -2.51 5.72 -20.01
CA ASP A 62 -3.22 6.58 -19.05
C ASP A 62 -3.98 5.78 -17.98
N VAL A 63 -4.43 4.56 -18.31
CA VAL A 63 -5.07 3.65 -17.36
C VAL A 63 -4.09 3.25 -16.26
N VAL A 64 -2.87 2.84 -16.62
CA VAL A 64 -1.83 2.48 -15.65
C VAL A 64 -1.43 3.70 -14.82
N LYS A 65 -1.24 4.87 -15.45
CA LYS A 65 -0.94 6.11 -14.73
C LYS A 65 -2.03 6.50 -13.74
N GLY A 66 -3.30 6.28 -14.11
CA GLY A 66 -4.46 6.50 -13.24
C GLY A 66 -4.42 5.68 -11.96
N VAL A 67 -3.83 4.48 -11.97
CA VAL A 67 -3.61 3.67 -10.76
C VAL A 67 -2.72 4.39 -9.75
N PHE A 68 -1.59 4.93 -10.21
CA PHE A 68 -0.66 5.67 -9.34
C PHE A 68 -1.27 6.98 -8.86
N ALA A 69 -2.05 7.67 -9.69
CA ALA A 69 -2.77 8.87 -9.26
C ALA A 69 -3.72 8.58 -8.07
N ARG A 70 -4.48 7.48 -8.12
CA ARG A 70 -5.31 7.03 -6.99
C ARG A 70 -4.48 6.62 -5.78
N ALA A 71 -3.33 5.98 -6.00
CA ALA A 71 -2.44 5.59 -4.91
C ALA A 71 -1.87 6.82 -4.16
N PHE A 72 -1.47 7.86 -4.89
CA PHE A 72 -1.07 9.15 -4.31
C PHE A 72 -2.24 9.87 -3.61
N GLU A 73 -3.44 9.80 -4.18
CA GLU A 73 -4.63 10.43 -3.60
C GLU A 73 -4.88 9.93 -2.17
N ARG A 74 -4.79 8.63 -1.92
CA ARG A 74 -4.97 8.05 -0.57
C ARG A 74 -4.04 8.63 0.48
N TRP A 75 -2.76 8.79 0.13
CA TRP A 75 -1.80 9.42 1.04
C TRP A 75 -2.07 10.93 1.20
N SER A 76 -2.55 11.62 0.17
CA SER A 76 -2.93 13.03 0.25
C SER A 76 -4.21 13.27 1.07
N GLU A 77 -5.11 12.28 1.18
CA GLU A 77 -6.31 12.39 2.02
C GLU A 77 -5.96 12.53 3.50
N VAL A 78 -4.88 11.87 3.96
CA VAL A 78 -4.52 11.79 5.39
C VAL A 78 -3.31 12.65 5.76
N THR A 79 -2.66 13.30 4.79
CA THR A 79 -1.49 14.18 4.98
C THR A 79 -1.71 15.56 4.35
N PRO A 80 -0.94 16.61 4.72
CA PRO A 80 -0.98 17.89 4.00
C PRO A 80 -0.25 17.85 2.65
N LEU A 81 0.24 16.69 2.19
CA LEU A 81 0.99 16.56 0.95
C LEU A 81 0.05 16.55 -0.26
N THR A 82 0.55 17.08 -1.37
CA THR A 82 -0.11 17.07 -2.68
C THR A 82 0.87 16.54 -3.73
N PHE A 83 0.35 15.79 -4.69
CA PHE A 83 1.15 15.11 -5.70
C PHE A 83 0.74 15.57 -7.09
N VAL A 84 1.72 15.91 -7.93
CA VAL A 84 1.48 16.44 -9.28
C VAL A 84 2.32 15.67 -10.29
N GLU A 85 1.68 15.06 -11.29
CA GLU A 85 2.39 14.42 -12.41
C GLU A 85 3.14 15.50 -13.22
N THR A 86 4.36 15.19 -13.63
CA THR A 86 5.15 16.00 -14.56
C THR A 86 5.79 15.13 -15.64
N SER A 87 6.05 15.70 -16.81
CA SER A 87 6.80 15.05 -17.88
C SER A 87 8.32 15.10 -17.66
N SER A 88 8.81 15.91 -16.71
CA SER A 88 10.24 16.03 -16.41
C SER A 88 10.69 14.92 -15.48
N PHE A 89 11.00 13.73 -16.03
CA PHE A 89 11.40 12.57 -15.23
C PHE A 89 12.60 12.84 -14.32
N TYR A 90 13.69 13.38 -14.86
CA TYR A 90 14.90 13.67 -14.07
C TYR A 90 14.76 14.87 -13.13
N GLY A 91 13.72 15.69 -13.30
CA GLY A 91 13.44 16.84 -12.43
C GLY A 91 12.36 16.59 -11.38
N ALA A 92 11.69 15.43 -11.40
CA ALA A 92 10.64 15.08 -10.45
C ALA A 92 11.22 14.67 -9.09
N ASP A 93 10.45 14.92 -8.02
CA ASP A 93 10.78 14.44 -6.68
C ASP A 93 10.69 12.91 -6.60
N LEU A 94 9.65 12.36 -7.23
CA LEU A 94 9.34 10.93 -7.23
C LEU A 94 9.43 10.39 -8.66
N ARG A 95 10.24 9.36 -8.86
CA ARG A 95 10.57 8.79 -10.15
C ARG A 95 10.16 7.32 -10.18
N ILE A 96 9.19 7.01 -11.02
CA ILE A 96 8.53 5.71 -11.09
C ILE A 96 8.93 5.01 -12.38
N GLY A 97 9.34 3.75 -12.31
CA GLY A 97 9.68 2.97 -13.48
C GLY A 97 9.47 1.47 -13.28
N PHE A 98 9.17 0.77 -14.37
CA PHE A 98 9.13 -0.69 -14.45
C PHE A 98 10.47 -1.17 -15.04
N PHE A 99 11.09 -2.15 -14.40
CA PHE A 99 12.38 -2.70 -14.78
C PHE A 99 12.36 -4.22 -14.68
N SER A 100 13.22 -4.91 -15.43
CA SER A 100 13.38 -6.36 -15.33
C SER A 100 14.83 -6.70 -15.00
N GLY A 101 15.05 -7.68 -14.13
CA GLY A 101 16.38 -8.14 -13.75
C GLY A 101 17.29 -7.02 -13.20
N ASP A 102 18.57 -7.04 -13.57
CA ASP A 102 19.52 -5.99 -13.22
C ASP A 102 19.22 -4.68 -13.96
N HIS A 103 19.00 -3.63 -13.19
CA HIS A 103 18.66 -2.29 -13.67
C HIS A 103 19.56 -1.19 -13.05
N GLY A 104 20.76 -1.58 -12.58
CA GLY A 104 21.85 -0.64 -12.29
C GLY A 104 21.80 0.06 -10.93
N ASP A 105 20.94 -0.38 -10.01
CA ASP A 105 20.87 0.13 -8.63
C ASP A 105 21.40 -0.86 -7.57
N GLY A 106 21.82 -2.05 -7.99
CA GLY A 106 22.35 -3.11 -7.11
C GLY A 106 21.29 -4.06 -6.55
N GLU A 107 20.01 -3.84 -6.82
CA GLU A 107 18.89 -4.67 -6.36
C GLU A 107 18.14 -5.29 -7.56
N PRO A 108 18.70 -6.32 -8.23
CA PRO A 108 18.06 -6.91 -9.40
C PRO A 108 16.72 -7.58 -9.05
N PHE A 109 15.74 -7.41 -9.92
CA PHE A 109 14.46 -8.12 -9.85
C PHE A 109 14.62 -9.61 -10.19
N ASP A 110 13.72 -10.44 -9.65
CA ASP A 110 13.80 -11.91 -9.71
C ASP A 110 12.79 -12.55 -10.69
N GLY A 111 11.98 -11.76 -11.37
CA GLY A 111 10.99 -12.21 -12.34
C GLY A 111 9.62 -12.40 -11.70
N VAL A 112 8.80 -13.29 -12.26
CA VAL A 112 7.43 -13.50 -11.76
C VAL A 112 7.41 -13.96 -10.30
N LEU A 113 6.73 -13.20 -9.45
CA LEU A 113 6.63 -13.32 -8.01
C LEU A 113 7.98 -13.20 -7.28
N GLY A 114 7.92 -13.13 -5.95
CA GLY A 114 9.09 -12.86 -5.13
C GLY A 114 9.13 -11.37 -4.82
N THR A 115 9.97 -10.63 -5.55
CA THR A 115 10.17 -9.21 -5.31
C THR A 115 9.35 -8.37 -6.27
N LEU A 116 8.25 -7.80 -5.77
CA LEU A 116 7.29 -7.07 -6.59
C LEU A 116 7.80 -5.67 -6.99
N ALA A 117 8.44 -5.01 -6.03
CA ALA A 117 8.88 -3.63 -6.14
C ALA A 117 9.88 -3.30 -5.03
N HIS A 118 10.54 -2.15 -5.18
CA HIS A 118 11.23 -1.47 -4.09
C HIS A 118 11.21 0.05 -4.28
N ALA A 119 11.37 0.76 -3.18
CA ALA A 119 11.42 2.21 -3.15
C ALA A 119 12.70 2.73 -2.47
N PHE A 120 12.96 4.01 -2.63
CA PHE A 120 14.07 4.68 -1.97
C PHE A 120 13.51 5.88 -1.22
N SER A 121 13.56 5.80 0.11
CA SER A 121 13.01 6.81 1.01
C SER A 121 13.53 8.21 0.70
N PRO A 122 12.83 9.27 1.16
CA PRO A 122 13.26 10.64 0.95
C PRO A 122 14.72 10.87 1.35
N PRO A 123 15.47 11.70 0.60
CA PRO A 123 15.05 12.46 -0.58
C PRO A 123 15.30 11.73 -1.93
N ALA A 124 15.63 10.43 -1.92
CA ALA A 124 16.02 9.73 -3.14
C ALA A 124 14.86 9.58 -4.13
N GLY A 125 13.66 9.24 -3.63
CA GLY A 125 12.41 9.32 -4.38
C GLY A 125 12.39 8.45 -5.64
N ARG A 126 12.98 7.26 -5.59
CA ARG A 126 12.92 6.29 -6.70
C ARG A 126 11.97 5.16 -6.32
N PHE A 127 11.13 4.76 -7.25
CA PHE A 127 10.16 3.67 -7.09
C PHE A 127 10.25 2.78 -8.32
N HIS A 128 10.78 1.58 -8.12
CA HIS A 128 10.97 0.60 -9.16
C HIS A 128 9.98 -0.54 -8.95
N LEU A 129 9.32 -0.95 -10.04
CA LEU A 129 8.45 -2.13 -10.08
C LEU A 129 9.09 -3.20 -10.96
N ASP A 130 8.90 -4.46 -10.61
CA ASP A 130 9.28 -5.56 -11.48
C ASP A 130 8.35 -5.59 -12.70
N GLY A 131 8.92 -5.40 -13.89
CA GLY A 131 8.22 -5.42 -15.17
C GLY A 131 7.81 -6.82 -15.63
N ASP A 132 8.33 -7.88 -14.99
CA ASP A 132 8.04 -9.26 -15.32
C ASP A 132 6.78 -9.79 -14.59
N GLU A 133 6.25 -9.03 -13.63
CA GLU A 133 5.08 -9.41 -12.83
C GLU A 133 3.76 -9.36 -13.60
N ASN A 134 2.83 -10.23 -13.20
CA ASN A 134 1.47 -10.25 -13.77
C ASN A 134 0.57 -9.22 -13.05
N TRP A 135 0.81 -7.94 -13.36
CA TRP A 135 0.08 -6.81 -12.81
C TRP A 135 -1.39 -6.80 -13.22
N VAL A 136 -2.26 -6.81 -12.23
CA VAL A 136 -3.70 -6.59 -12.38
C VAL A 136 -3.98 -5.10 -12.26
N ILE A 137 -4.61 -4.58 -13.31
CA ILE A 137 -5.06 -3.20 -13.40
C ILE A 137 -6.54 -3.14 -13.00
N ASP A 138 -6.89 -2.10 -12.23
CA ASP A 138 -8.27 -1.82 -11.76
C ASP A 138 -8.93 -2.94 -10.92
N GLY A 139 -8.15 -3.83 -10.30
CA GLY A 139 -8.66 -4.83 -9.38
C GLY A 139 -9.49 -5.95 -10.02
N ASN A 140 -9.50 -6.04 -11.35
CA ASN A 140 -10.23 -7.09 -12.06
C ASN A 140 -9.36 -8.34 -12.27
N PHE A 141 -9.48 -9.29 -11.36
CA PHE A 141 -8.74 -10.55 -11.40
C PHE A 141 -9.32 -11.62 -12.34
N LEU A 142 -10.48 -11.39 -12.97
CA LEU A 142 -11.24 -12.44 -13.67
C LEU A 142 -10.50 -13.10 -14.84
N ASN A 143 -9.57 -12.39 -15.47
CA ASN A 143 -8.77 -12.88 -16.60
C ASN A 143 -7.29 -13.11 -16.24
N SER A 144 -6.95 -13.04 -14.96
CA SER A 144 -5.57 -13.16 -14.50
C SER A 144 -5.30 -14.56 -13.96
N SER A 145 -4.06 -15.04 -14.07
CA SER A 145 -3.64 -16.27 -13.40
C SER A 145 -3.80 -16.09 -11.88
N PRO A 146 -4.72 -16.80 -11.20
CA PRO A 146 -5.01 -16.53 -9.79
C PRO A 146 -3.79 -16.74 -8.89
N MET A 147 -2.84 -17.57 -9.34
CA MET A 147 -1.64 -17.93 -8.59
C MET A 147 -0.51 -16.91 -8.71
N SER A 148 -0.57 -15.99 -9.68
CA SER A 148 0.49 -14.99 -9.90
C SER A 148 -0.03 -13.56 -10.11
N ALA A 149 -1.33 -13.34 -10.01
CA ALA A 149 -1.95 -12.02 -10.14
C ALA A 149 -1.64 -11.12 -8.95
N VAL A 150 -1.12 -9.92 -9.22
CA VAL A 150 -0.75 -8.92 -8.21
C VAL A 150 -1.45 -7.60 -8.53
N ASP A 151 -2.22 -7.05 -7.59
CA ASP A 151 -2.88 -5.76 -7.79
C ASP A 151 -1.87 -4.61 -7.75
N LEU A 152 -1.75 -3.90 -8.87
CA LEU A 152 -0.77 -2.82 -9.02
C LEU A 152 -1.03 -1.66 -8.04
N GLU A 153 -2.30 -1.37 -7.77
CA GLU A 153 -2.66 -0.26 -6.87
C GLU A 153 -2.23 -0.54 -5.44
N SER A 154 -2.41 -1.78 -4.99
CA SER A 154 -2.01 -2.23 -3.65
C SER A 154 -0.50 -2.07 -3.44
N VAL A 155 0.30 -2.52 -4.41
CA VAL A 155 1.76 -2.33 -4.37
C VAL A 155 2.13 -0.85 -4.48
N ALA A 156 1.48 -0.09 -5.36
CA ALA A 156 1.76 1.35 -5.48
C ALA A 156 1.46 2.11 -4.18
N VAL A 157 0.36 1.83 -3.47
CA VAL A 157 0.07 2.48 -2.18
C VAL A 157 1.15 2.13 -1.16
N HIS A 158 1.57 0.86 -1.07
CA HIS A 158 2.65 0.42 -0.18
C HIS A 158 3.97 1.15 -0.46
N GLU A 159 4.46 1.11 -1.69
CA GLU A 159 5.75 1.71 -2.06
C GLU A 159 5.75 3.23 -1.94
N ILE A 160 4.59 3.88 -2.15
CA ILE A 160 4.47 5.32 -1.87
C ILE A 160 4.64 5.61 -0.38
N GLY A 161 4.21 4.73 0.52
CA GLY A 161 4.51 4.87 1.95
C GLY A 161 6.01 4.95 2.22
N HIS A 162 6.81 4.08 1.58
CA HIS A 162 8.27 4.16 1.62
C HIS A 162 8.83 5.43 0.99
N LEU A 163 8.29 5.88 -0.15
CA LEU A 163 8.64 7.17 -0.78
C LEU A 163 8.32 8.38 0.11
N LEU A 164 7.45 8.21 1.10
CA LEU A 164 7.15 9.22 2.11
C LEU A 164 7.92 9.00 3.42
N GLY A 165 8.62 7.88 3.56
CA GLY A 165 9.54 7.61 4.66
C GLY A 165 9.04 6.65 5.73
N LEU A 166 7.94 5.94 5.46
CA LEU A 166 7.51 4.82 6.29
C LEU A 166 8.40 3.60 6.06
N GLY A 167 8.59 2.80 7.10
CA GLY A 167 9.11 1.44 7.02
C GLY A 167 7.97 0.42 6.92
N HIS A 168 8.28 -0.85 7.10
CA HIS A 168 7.25 -1.88 7.18
C HIS A 168 6.48 -1.85 8.52
N SER A 169 5.19 -2.17 8.45
CA SER A 169 4.36 -2.46 9.62
C SER A 169 4.38 -3.96 9.96
N SER A 170 4.28 -4.28 11.25
CA SER A 170 4.01 -5.65 11.71
C SER A 170 2.51 -6.00 11.75
N VAL A 171 1.62 -5.04 11.46
CA VAL A 171 0.16 -5.23 11.46
C VAL A 171 -0.26 -5.77 10.10
N GLU A 172 -0.75 -7.01 10.03
CA GLU A 172 -1.10 -7.69 8.77
C GLU A 172 -2.15 -6.94 7.94
N ASP A 173 -3.05 -6.19 8.59
CA ASP A 173 -4.07 -5.39 7.92
C ASP A 173 -3.56 -4.04 7.40
N ALA A 174 -2.37 -3.57 7.82
CA ALA A 174 -1.81 -2.28 7.40
C ALA A 174 -1.24 -2.34 5.98
N ILE A 175 -1.39 -1.29 5.18
CA ILE A 175 -0.87 -1.29 3.80
C ILE A 175 0.64 -1.48 3.79
N MET A 176 1.34 -0.98 4.81
CA MET A 176 2.79 -1.14 4.98
C MET A 176 3.23 -2.53 5.47
N TYR A 177 2.33 -3.52 5.56
CA TYR A 177 2.74 -4.90 5.79
C TYR A 177 3.54 -5.44 4.58
N PRO A 178 4.68 -6.13 4.78
CA PRO A 178 5.67 -6.38 3.72
C PRO A 178 5.24 -7.37 2.63
N THR A 179 4.15 -8.12 2.82
CA THR A 179 3.68 -9.12 1.85
C THR A 179 2.24 -8.90 1.44
N ILE A 180 1.92 -9.32 0.21
CA ILE A 180 0.56 -9.33 -0.32
C ILE A 180 0.22 -10.73 -0.85
N SER A 181 -1.00 -11.17 -0.61
CA SER A 181 -1.49 -12.43 -1.17
C SER A 181 -1.90 -12.22 -2.63
N SER A 182 -1.51 -13.13 -3.52
CA SER A 182 -1.95 -13.13 -4.91
C SER A 182 -3.49 -13.11 -5.01
N GLY A 183 -4.01 -12.41 -6.01
CA GLY A 183 -5.47 -12.29 -6.19
C GLY A 183 -6.17 -11.40 -5.16
N THR A 184 -5.43 -10.70 -4.29
CA THR A 184 -5.98 -9.80 -3.28
C THR A 184 -5.75 -8.35 -3.67
N ARG A 185 -6.75 -7.50 -3.38
CA ARG A 185 -6.66 -6.05 -3.49
C ARG A 185 -6.73 -5.46 -2.08
N LYS A 186 -5.72 -4.67 -1.72
CA LYS A 186 -5.57 -4.02 -0.42
C LYS A 186 -5.07 -2.62 -0.67
N VAL A 187 -5.98 -1.65 -0.59
CA VAL A 187 -5.68 -0.26 -0.97
C VAL A 187 -6.04 0.74 0.13
N GLU A 188 -6.85 0.34 1.12
CA GLU A 188 -7.23 1.22 2.22
C GLU A 188 -6.10 1.37 3.24
N LEU A 189 -5.90 2.58 3.75
CA LEU A 189 -4.94 2.85 4.80
C LEU A 189 -5.52 2.41 6.14
N ALA A 190 -4.79 1.54 6.85
CA ALA A 190 -5.16 1.18 8.22
C ALA A 190 -4.76 2.30 9.19
N ASN A 191 -5.28 2.22 10.42
CA ASN A 191 -4.96 3.19 11.46
C ASN A 191 -3.45 3.27 11.76
N ASP A 192 -2.73 2.14 11.66
CA ASP A 192 -1.27 2.12 11.83
C ASP A 192 -0.57 2.99 10.77
N ASP A 193 -0.94 2.81 9.49
CA ASP A 193 -0.43 3.61 8.37
C ASP A 193 -0.69 5.11 8.56
N ILE A 194 -1.92 5.45 8.96
CA ILE A 194 -2.36 6.84 9.19
C ILE A 194 -1.57 7.47 10.34
N MET A 195 -1.42 6.77 11.47
CA MET A 195 -0.66 7.27 12.61
C MET A 195 0.82 7.46 12.24
N GLY A 196 1.43 6.50 11.56
CA GLY A 196 2.83 6.59 11.13
C GLY A 196 3.09 7.76 10.19
N ILE A 197 2.23 7.96 9.19
CA ILE A 197 2.42 9.06 8.24
C ILE A 197 2.15 10.43 8.84
N GLN A 198 1.17 10.53 9.74
CA GLN A 198 0.87 11.79 10.42
C GLN A 198 1.91 12.17 11.46
N GLU A 199 2.63 11.20 12.04
CA GLU A 199 3.83 11.47 12.86
C GLU A 199 4.95 12.12 12.03
N LEU A 200 5.01 11.85 10.70
CA LEU A 200 5.98 12.50 9.81
C LEU A 200 5.48 13.84 9.27
N TYR A 201 4.24 13.93 8.79
CA TYR A 201 3.78 15.09 8.02
C TYR A 201 2.68 15.92 8.69
N GLY A 202 2.11 15.44 9.79
CA GLY A 202 0.87 15.97 10.37
C GLY A 202 -0.37 15.49 9.59
N SER A 203 -1.55 15.77 10.15
CA SER A 203 -2.84 15.45 9.53
C SER A 203 -3.21 16.46 8.44
N ASN A 204 -3.92 16.00 7.40
CA ASN A 204 -4.62 16.90 6.49
C ASN A 204 -5.71 17.67 7.28
N PRO A 205 -5.78 19.02 7.19
CA PRO A 205 -6.82 19.78 7.87
C PRO A 205 -8.26 19.41 7.48
N SER A 206 -8.44 18.84 6.29
CA SER A 206 -9.74 18.36 5.78
C SER A 206 -10.04 16.91 6.17
N TYR A 207 -9.10 16.19 6.78
CA TYR A 207 -9.30 14.81 7.23
C TYR A 207 -10.10 14.81 8.54
N ASN A 208 -11.30 14.22 8.52
CA ASN A 208 -12.20 14.20 9.67
C ASN A 208 -12.07 12.93 10.55
N GLY A 209 -11.11 12.05 10.27
CA GLY A 209 -10.91 10.81 11.01
C GLY A 209 -12.00 9.76 10.84
N SER A 210 -12.87 9.86 9.82
CA SER A 210 -13.82 8.80 9.52
C SER A 210 -13.07 7.56 9.04
N ASP A 211 -13.12 6.52 9.87
CA ASP A 211 -12.75 5.13 9.56
C ASP A 211 -13.13 4.76 8.10
N PRO A 212 -12.18 4.33 7.25
CA PRO A 212 -12.47 3.96 5.87
C PRO A 212 -13.47 2.79 5.76
N THR A 213 -13.81 2.12 6.87
CA THR A 213 -14.71 0.96 6.86
C THR A 213 -16.18 1.27 6.54
N LEU A 214 -16.64 2.53 6.49
CA LEU A 214 -18.08 2.83 6.26
C LEU A 214 -18.38 4.04 5.36
N THR A 215 -17.74 4.14 4.20
CA THR A 215 -18.34 4.90 3.08
C THR A 215 -18.67 3.95 1.93
N PRO A 216 -19.96 3.63 1.69
CA PRO A 216 -20.37 3.07 0.41
C PRO A 216 -20.10 4.15 -0.64
N ARG A 217 -18.97 4.05 -1.35
CA ARG A 217 -18.78 4.83 -2.57
C ARG A 217 -19.83 4.31 -3.56
N THR A 218 -20.82 5.15 -3.85
CA THR A 218 -21.89 4.86 -4.81
C THR A 218 -21.26 4.74 -6.20
N GLU A 219 -20.80 3.54 -6.55
CA GLU A 219 -20.48 3.19 -7.92
C GLU A 219 -21.79 2.89 -8.65
N TRP A 220 -22.06 3.68 -9.69
CA TRP A 220 -23.19 3.45 -10.58
C TRP A 220 -22.88 2.25 -11.48
N ASP A 221 -23.37 1.06 -11.12
CA ASP A 221 -23.36 -0.07 -12.04
C ASP A 221 -24.48 0.09 -13.08
N THR A 222 -24.14 -0.08 -14.36
CA THR A 222 -25.02 0.17 -15.51
C THR A 222 -26.01 -0.99 -15.76
N SER A 223 -26.24 -1.84 -14.76
CA SER A 223 -26.98 -3.11 -14.91
C SER A 223 -28.42 -3.10 -14.38
N GLY A 224 -28.86 -2.05 -13.66
CA GLY A 224 -30.26 -1.90 -13.25
C GLY A 224 -30.85 -3.05 -12.41
N ALA A 225 -30.06 -3.75 -11.59
CA ALA A 225 -30.56 -4.77 -10.67
C ALA A 225 -30.13 -4.48 -9.22
N PRO A 226 -31.06 -4.48 -8.23
CA PRO A 226 -30.69 -4.32 -6.84
C PRO A 226 -30.03 -5.61 -6.33
N ARG A 227 -28.81 -5.50 -5.78
CA ARG A 227 -28.23 -6.59 -4.98
C ARG A 227 -28.80 -6.55 -3.57
N VAL A 228 -29.22 -7.71 -3.11
CA VAL A 228 -29.68 -7.97 -1.75
C VAL A 228 -28.44 -8.13 -0.87
N ASP A 229 -28.29 -7.30 0.15
CA ASP A 229 -27.11 -7.32 1.03
C ASP A 229 -27.06 -8.59 1.89
N TYR A 230 -25.98 -9.34 1.75
CA TYR A 230 -25.67 -10.56 2.51
C TYR A 230 -25.34 -10.30 4.00
N LEU A 231 -25.50 -9.07 4.50
CA LEU A 231 -25.28 -8.71 5.91
C LEU A 231 -26.48 -8.95 6.83
N LEU A 232 -27.66 -9.29 6.31
CA LEU A 232 -28.82 -9.64 7.15
C LEU A 232 -28.83 -11.10 7.64
N TRP A 233 -27.95 -11.98 7.13
CA TRP A 233 -27.93 -13.38 7.56
C TRP A 233 -27.08 -13.65 8.82
N ARG A 234 -26.18 -12.73 9.22
CA ARG A 234 -25.39 -12.86 10.45
C ARG A 234 -26.01 -12.25 11.71
N ARG A 235 -27.18 -11.61 11.61
CA ARG A 235 -27.99 -11.20 12.78
C ARG A 235 -29.26 -12.03 12.99
N GLY A 236 -29.56 -12.97 12.09
CA GLY A 236 -30.73 -13.87 12.16
C GLY A 236 -30.51 -15.20 12.89
N ILE A 237 -29.27 -15.56 13.27
CA ILE A 237 -28.97 -16.84 13.94
C ILE A 237 -29.03 -16.76 15.47
N LEU A 238 -29.15 -15.56 16.06
CA LEU A 238 -29.28 -15.40 17.53
C LEU A 238 -30.73 -15.33 18.04
N LEU A 239 -31.75 -15.54 17.19
CA LEU A 239 -33.17 -15.58 17.62
C LEU A 239 -33.91 -16.89 17.28
N VAL A 240 -33.24 -17.92 16.77
CA VAL A 240 -33.88 -19.23 16.48
C VAL A 240 -33.48 -20.34 17.46
N VAL A 241 -32.54 -20.12 18.38
CA VAL A 241 -32.18 -21.13 19.41
C VAL A 241 -33.12 -21.07 20.65
N GLY A 242 -34.09 -20.15 20.69
CA GLY A 242 -34.96 -19.93 21.85
C GLY A 242 -36.35 -20.56 21.83
N LEU A 243 -36.70 -21.40 20.84
CA LEU A 243 -38.10 -21.84 20.67
C LEU A 243 -38.25 -23.28 20.12
N PHE A 244 -37.40 -24.20 20.56
CA PHE A 244 -37.63 -25.65 20.36
C PHE A 244 -37.23 -26.44 21.61
N SER A 245 -37.99 -26.29 22.69
CA SER A 245 -38.00 -27.22 23.82
C SER A 245 -39.32 -27.12 24.58
N LEU A 246 -40.41 -27.57 23.96
CA LEU A 246 -41.53 -28.17 24.69
C LEU A 246 -42.46 -28.87 23.70
N LEU A 247 -42.32 -30.19 23.53
CA LEU A 247 -43.38 -31.12 23.09
C LEU A 247 -42.83 -32.55 23.12
N LEU A 248 -42.71 -33.10 24.33
CA LEU A 248 -42.71 -34.54 24.58
C LEU A 248 -43.63 -34.80 25.78
N PHE A 249 -44.92 -34.98 25.50
CA PHE A 249 -45.85 -35.74 26.32
C PHE A 249 -46.92 -36.33 25.39
N VAL A 250 -46.72 -37.59 25.00
CA VAL A 250 -47.76 -38.62 24.98
C VAL A 250 -47.19 -39.80 25.75
#